data_AF-A0A2G8JVQ7-F1
#
_entry.id   AF-A0A2G8JVQ7-F1
#
_cell.length_a   1.000
_cell.length_b   1.000
_cell.length_c   1.000
_cell.angle_alpha   90.00
_cell.angle_beta   90.00
_cell.angle_gamma   90.00
#
_symmetry.space_group_name_H-M   'P 1'
#
loop_
_entity.id
_entity.type
_entity.pdbx_description
1 polymer ?
#
loop_
_entity_poly.entity_id
_entity_poly.type
_entity_poly.pdbx_seq_one_letter_code
_entity_poly.pdbx_strand_id
1 'polypeptide(L)'
;MSSVLVLLDGFDEYPDQESTETDIYHIMKKDMFQGFNVILTTRPSCVPTDFAPHSDRVRLTGFGEEARKKYVEKAVVGKCGEAVNELLRKLEENPVLDDLCQVPLFFVTFAHMTYEGEHSLTFNSVTSFFRYMISCFHSHMKNKMRDKNVTNFKLLEKEHKVLDKIAFEALSGKNQKLVWNREQLRNELGHEFYDQYLRIGIFVEEEVLNIADTPNAQYDIQYNTEVHFYHKIFCEWYAAHYIAEQLSGRYTACINKLLKKLDPLTCSICTDLRVD
;
A
#
# COMPACT_ATOMS: atom_id res chain seq x y z
N MET A 1 -15.15 -34.77 9.21
CA MET A 1 -14.75 -33.76 10.22
C MET A 1 -14.54 -32.46 9.49
N SER A 2 -15.19 -31.37 9.90
CA SER A 2 -14.91 -30.04 9.35
C SER A 2 -13.66 -29.48 10.03
N SER A 3 -12.57 -29.27 9.29
CA SER A 3 -11.42 -28.52 9.79
C SER A 3 -11.68 -27.02 9.62
N VAL A 4 -11.43 -26.23 10.65
CA VAL A 4 -11.46 -24.77 10.55
C VAL A 4 -10.10 -24.27 10.07
N LEU A 5 -10.11 -23.30 9.15
CA LEU A 5 -8.94 -22.58 8.67
C LEU A 5 -9.03 -21.14 9.13
N VAL A 6 -7.99 -20.64 9.78
CA VAL A 6 -7.81 -19.24 10.17
C VAL A 6 -6.75 -18.62 9.27
N LEU A 7 -7.08 -17.49 8.66
CA LEU A 7 -6.19 -16.69 7.82
C LEU A 7 -5.90 -15.39 8.57
N LEU A 8 -4.65 -15.21 8.98
CA LEU A 8 -4.15 -14.02 9.65
C LEU A 8 -3.31 -13.23 8.64
N ASP A 9 -3.90 -12.19 8.08
CA ASP A 9 -3.25 -11.37 7.05
C ASP A 9 -2.48 -10.21 7.69
N GLY A 10 -1.25 -9.98 7.26
CA GLY A 10 -0.43 -8.83 7.64
C GLY A 10 -0.06 -8.79 9.12
N PHE A 11 0.56 -9.86 9.65
CA PHE A 11 0.99 -9.89 11.06
C PHE A 11 1.81 -8.66 11.48
N ASP A 12 2.65 -8.16 10.56
CA ASP A 12 3.50 -6.99 10.81
C ASP A 12 2.74 -5.67 10.99
N GLU A 13 1.43 -5.67 10.72
CA GLU A 13 0.55 -4.52 10.84
C GLU A 13 -0.25 -4.54 12.15
N TYR A 14 -0.15 -5.61 12.96
CA TYR A 14 -0.87 -5.70 14.22
C TYR A 14 -0.23 -4.78 15.27
N PRO A 15 -1.03 -3.94 15.97
CA PRO A 15 -0.49 -2.95 16.91
C PRO A 15 0.19 -3.59 18.13
N ASP A 16 -0.16 -4.83 18.43
CA ASP A 16 0.28 -5.65 19.56
C ASP A 16 1.08 -6.88 19.11
N GLN A 17 1.64 -6.89 17.89
CA GLN A 17 2.42 -8.01 17.35
C GLN A 17 3.61 -8.45 18.23
N GLU A 18 4.16 -7.52 19.03
CA GLU A 18 5.26 -7.76 19.97
C GLU A 18 4.80 -8.38 21.29
N SER A 19 3.49 -8.40 21.55
CA SER A 19 2.90 -8.94 22.77
C SER A 19 2.67 -10.45 22.63
N THR A 20 3.16 -11.21 23.60
CA THR A 20 2.97 -12.66 23.68
C THR A 20 1.70 -13.07 24.43
N GLU A 21 0.93 -12.11 24.93
CA GLU A 21 -0.28 -12.34 25.76
C GLU A 21 -1.58 -12.17 24.95
N THR A 22 -1.49 -12.14 23.62
CA THR A 22 -2.65 -11.92 22.75
C THR A 22 -3.26 -13.25 22.32
N ASP A 23 -4.58 -13.27 22.12
CA ASP A 23 -5.26 -14.46 21.59
C ASP A 23 -4.68 -14.89 20.24
N ILE A 24 -4.33 -13.92 19.37
CA ILE A 24 -3.68 -14.18 18.09
C ILE A 24 -2.38 -14.97 18.28
N TYR A 25 -1.55 -14.56 19.24
CA TYR A 25 -0.30 -15.24 19.55
C TYR A 25 -0.53 -16.68 20.04
N HIS A 26 -1.52 -16.88 20.92
CA HIS A 26 -1.88 -18.21 21.41
C HIS A 26 -2.49 -19.12 20.32
N ILE A 27 -3.25 -18.56 19.38
CA ILE A 27 -3.78 -19.27 18.21
C ILE A 27 -2.63 -19.69 17.29
N MET A 28 -1.69 -18.79 17.01
CA MET A 28 -0.51 -19.07 16.18
C MET A 28 0.38 -20.18 16.79
N LYS A 29 0.56 -20.18 18.11
CA LYS A 29 1.29 -21.24 18.83
C LYS A 29 0.51 -22.55 18.96
N LYS A 30 -0.77 -22.56 18.59
CA LYS A 30 -1.71 -23.67 18.86
C LYS A 30 -1.87 -23.97 20.36
N ASP A 31 -1.66 -22.98 21.22
CA ASP A 31 -2.07 -23.06 22.63
C ASP A 31 -3.60 -22.94 22.74
N MET A 32 -4.20 -22.19 21.81
CA MET A 32 -5.65 -22.12 21.56
C MET A 32 -6.01 -22.77 20.21
N PHE A 33 -7.17 -23.41 20.16
CA PHE A 33 -7.72 -24.03 18.94
C PHE A 33 -6.76 -24.98 18.21
N GLN A 34 -6.14 -25.92 18.94
CA GLN A 34 -5.15 -26.90 18.43
C GLN A 34 -5.54 -27.63 17.13
N GLY A 35 -6.84 -27.88 16.94
CA GLY A 35 -7.38 -28.56 15.75
C GLY A 35 -7.53 -27.66 14.51
N PHE A 36 -7.24 -26.36 14.62
CA PHE A 36 -7.37 -25.42 13.51
C PHE A 36 -6.09 -25.39 12.67
N ASN A 37 -6.27 -25.17 11.38
CA ASN A 37 -5.19 -24.78 10.49
C ASN A 37 -5.06 -23.26 10.53
N VAL A 38 -3.84 -22.76 10.66
CA VAL A 38 -3.57 -21.33 10.72
C VAL A 38 -2.58 -20.99 9.62
N ILE A 39 -2.93 -20.03 8.78
CA ILE A 39 -2.04 -19.44 7.77
C ILE A 39 -1.81 -18.00 8.17
N LEU A 40 -0.54 -17.60 8.26
CA LEU A 40 -0.10 -16.26 8.60
C LEU A 40 0.64 -15.66 7.40
N THR A 41 0.33 -14.42 7.04
CA THR A 41 1.14 -13.64 6.11
C THR A 41 1.88 -12.55 6.89
N THR A 42 3.13 -12.29 6.51
CA THR A 42 3.96 -11.26 7.14
C THR A 42 5.15 -10.90 6.25
N ARG A 43 5.71 -9.71 6.44
CA ARG A 43 6.99 -9.32 5.82
C ARG A 43 8.12 -10.25 6.27
N PRO A 44 9.12 -10.55 5.40
CA PRO A 44 10.24 -11.43 5.74
C PRO A 44 11.04 -11.02 6.99
N SER A 45 11.09 -9.72 7.30
CA SER A 45 11.78 -9.15 8.46
C SER A 45 11.00 -9.25 9.77
N CYS A 46 9.70 -9.51 9.70
CA CYS A 46 8.77 -9.49 10.83
C CYS A 46 8.25 -10.90 11.17
N VAL A 47 8.92 -11.94 10.67
CA VAL A 47 8.54 -13.32 10.95
C VAL A 47 8.68 -13.61 12.44
N PRO A 48 7.61 -14.06 13.13
CA PRO A 48 7.67 -14.41 14.54
C PRO A 48 8.75 -15.45 14.81
N THR A 49 9.49 -15.28 15.90
CA THR A 49 10.52 -16.26 16.31
C THR A 49 9.92 -17.53 16.87
N ASP A 50 8.72 -17.43 17.45
CA ASP A 50 8.05 -18.53 18.13
C ASP A 50 6.74 -18.89 17.42
N PHE A 51 6.70 -20.07 16.81
CA PHE A 51 5.50 -20.62 16.18
C PHE A 51 5.29 -22.08 16.59
N ALA A 52 4.10 -22.62 16.33
CA ALA A 52 3.79 -24.00 16.62
C ALA A 52 4.82 -24.96 16.00
N PRO A 53 5.21 -26.05 16.70
CA PRO A 53 6.06 -27.08 16.12
C PRO A 53 5.46 -27.63 14.82
N HIS A 54 6.31 -27.91 13.82
CA HIS A 54 5.93 -28.46 12.51
C HIS A 54 5.14 -27.50 11.59
N SER A 55 5.33 -26.18 11.74
CA SER A 55 4.82 -25.21 10.77
C SER A 55 5.65 -25.18 9.47
N ASP A 56 4.98 -25.13 8.33
CA ASP A 56 5.60 -24.92 7.02
C ASP A 56 5.78 -23.43 6.72
N ARG A 57 6.87 -23.08 6.03
CA ARG A 57 7.13 -21.71 5.58
C ARG A 57 7.21 -21.65 4.06
N VAL A 58 6.37 -20.79 3.48
CA VAL A 58 6.38 -20.50 2.05
C VAL A 58 6.79 -19.05 1.85
N ARG A 59 7.69 -18.79 0.90
CA ARG A 59 8.05 -17.43 0.49
C ARG A 59 7.42 -17.12 -0.86
N LEU A 60 6.61 -16.08 -0.91
CA LEU A 60 6.11 -15.54 -2.18
C LEU A 60 7.24 -14.75 -2.86
N THR A 61 7.58 -15.13 -4.09
CA THR A 61 8.66 -14.50 -4.88
C THR A 61 8.13 -13.64 -6.03
N GLY A 62 6.82 -13.39 -6.06
CA GLY A 62 6.19 -12.57 -7.09
C GLY A 62 5.78 -13.34 -8.36
N PHE A 63 5.58 -12.61 -9.46
CA PHE A 63 5.14 -13.21 -10.72
C PHE A 63 6.32 -13.66 -11.58
N GLY A 64 6.35 -14.96 -11.91
CA GLY A 64 7.18 -15.48 -12.99
C GLY A 64 6.60 -15.17 -14.37
N GLU A 65 7.38 -15.41 -15.41
CA GLU A 65 7.05 -15.15 -16.82
C GLU A 65 5.67 -15.67 -17.23
N GLU A 66 5.38 -16.95 -16.93
CA GLU A 66 4.09 -17.59 -17.22
C GLU A 66 2.91 -16.91 -16.50
N ALA A 67 3.10 -16.46 -15.26
CA ALA A 67 2.06 -15.79 -14.50
C ALA A 67 1.79 -14.38 -15.06
N ARG A 68 2.86 -13.65 -15.40
CA ARG A 68 2.79 -12.34 -16.04
C ARG A 68 2.05 -12.40 -17.37
N LYS A 69 2.44 -13.33 -18.26
CA LYS A 69 1.78 -13.55 -19.54
C LYS A 69 0.28 -13.85 -19.38
N LYS A 70 -0.07 -14.81 -18.50
CA LYS A 70 -1.46 -15.16 -18.20
C LYS A 70 -2.26 -13.99 -17.63
N TYR A 71 -1.63 -13.11 -16.84
CA TYR A 71 -2.29 -11.93 -16.32
C TYR A 71 -2.64 -10.95 -17.45
N VAL A 72 -1.68 -10.62 -18.32
CA VAL A 72 -1.89 -9.67 -19.44
C VAL A 72 -2.99 -10.17 -20.38
N GLU A 73 -2.94 -11.46 -20.73
CA GLU A 73 -3.94 -12.13 -21.58
C GLU A 73 -5.35 -12.07 -20.99
N LYS A 74 -5.48 -12.16 -19.65
CA LYS A 74 -6.79 -12.21 -18.99
C LYS A 74 -7.34 -10.85 -18.60
N ALA A 75 -6.48 -9.95 -18.14
CA ALA A 75 -6.89 -8.75 -17.42
C ALA A 75 -6.63 -7.45 -18.19
N VAL A 76 -5.79 -7.45 -19.22
CA VAL A 76 -5.33 -6.21 -19.89
C VAL A 76 -5.79 -6.17 -21.35
N VAL A 77 -5.24 -7.05 -22.20
CA VAL A 77 -5.40 -6.96 -23.67
C VAL A 77 -6.38 -8.00 -24.25
N GLY A 78 -6.87 -8.90 -23.41
CA GLY A 78 -7.63 -10.07 -23.87
C GLY A 78 -6.75 -11.06 -24.65
N LYS A 79 -7.36 -11.88 -25.52
CA LYS A 79 -6.64 -12.93 -26.29
C LYS A 79 -5.82 -12.39 -27.48
N CYS A 80 -5.53 -11.09 -27.54
CA CYS A 80 -4.72 -10.51 -28.61
C CYS A 80 -3.22 -10.75 -28.32
N GLY A 81 -2.67 -11.83 -28.89
CA GLY A 81 -1.29 -12.26 -28.61
C GLY A 81 -0.20 -11.25 -28.98
N GLU A 82 -0.41 -10.42 -30.00
CA GLU A 82 0.56 -9.37 -30.40
C GLU A 82 0.71 -8.29 -29.33
N ALA A 83 -0.39 -7.85 -28.73
CA ALA A 83 -0.36 -6.84 -27.66
C ALA A 83 0.27 -7.37 -26.37
N VAL A 84 0.09 -8.67 -26.07
CA VAL A 84 0.77 -9.34 -24.95
C VAL A 84 2.29 -9.32 -25.15
N ASN A 85 2.73 -9.75 -26.34
CA ASN A 85 4.16 -9.82 -26.66
C ASN A 85 4.81 -8.43 -26.64
N GLU A 86 4.14 -7.41 -27.16
CA GLU A 86 4.67 -6.05 -27.16
C GLU A 86 4.85 -5.49 -25.75
N LEU A 87 3.90 -5.77 -24.84
CA LEU A 87 3.98 -5.33 -23.44
C LEU A 87 5.11 -6.04 -22.71
N LEU A 88 5.24 -7.36 -22.88
CA LEU A 88 6.31 -8.14 -22.26
C LEU A 88 7.69 -7.74 -22.81
N ARG A 89 7.80 -7.44 -24.11
CA ARG A 89 9.03 -6.94 -24.74
C ARG A 89 9.50 -5.63 -24.10
N LYS A 90 8.59 -4.71 -23.77
CA LYS A 90 8.92 -3.47 -23.05
C LYS A 90 9.53 -3.71 -21.65
N LEU A 91 9.20 -4.83 -20.99
CA LEU A 91 9.85 -5.23 -19.74
C LEU A 91 11.27 -5.73 -19.99
N GLU A 92 11.45 -6.61 -20.99
CA GLU A 92 12.76 -7.18 -21.36
C GLU A 92 13.76 -6.10 -21.80
N GLU A 93 13.28 -5.05 -22.47
CA GLU A 93 14.09 -3.91 -22.89
C GLU A 93 14.58 -3.04 -21.71
N ASN A 94 14.02 -3.20 -20.51
CA ASN A 94 14.38 -2.43 -19.32
C ASN A 94 14.56 -3.32 -18.08
N PRO A 95 15.81 -3.76 -17.78
CA PRO A 95 16.10 -4.63 -16.65
C PRO A 95 15.63 -4.10 -15.28
N VAL A 96 15.70 -2.78 -15.05
CA VAL A 96 15.25 -2.17 -13.79
C VAL A 96 13.74 -2.30 -13.63
N LEU A 97 13.01 -2.15 -14.72
CA LEU A 97 11.56 -2.31 -14.74
C LEU A 97 11.16 -3.79 -14.62
N ASP A 98 11.91 -4.69 -15.24
CA ASP A 98 11.68 -6.14 -15.13
C ASP A 98 11.84 -6.62 -13.68
N ASP A 99 12.90 -6.17 -13.00
CA ASP A 99 13.14 -6.44 -11.57
C ASP A 99 12.01 -5.87 -10.71
N LEU A 100 11.60 -4.62 -10.96
CA LEU A 100 10.48 -3.99 -10.26
C LEU A 100 9.18 -4.79 -10.45
N CYS A 101 8.89 -5.20 -11.68
CA CYS A 101 7.70 -5.96 -12.04
C CYS A 101 7.75 -7.43 -11.59
N GLN A 102 8.77 -7.88 -10.85
CA GLN A 102 8.65 -9.14 -10.09
C GLN A 102 7.57 -8.99 -9.02
N VAL A 103 7.43 -7.81 -8.43
CA VAL A 103 6.36 -7.49 -7.49
C VAL A 103 5.03 -7.42 -8.25
N PRO A 104 4.05 -8.28 -7.91
CA PRO A 104 2.78 -8.35 -8.64
C PRO A 104 2.07 -7.01 -8.77
N LEU A 105 2.04 -6.21 -7.70
CA LEU A 105 1.40 -4.89 -7.70
C LEU A 105 1.97 -3.98 -8.80
N PHE A 106 3.31 -3.86 -8.89
CA PHE A 106 3.95 -3.01 -9.90
C PHE A 106 3.73 -3.52 -11.31
N PHE A 107 3.81 -4.84 -11.51
CA PHE A 107 3.54 -5.43 -12.81
C PHE A 107 2.11 -5.16 -13.28
N VAL A 108 1.12 -5.36 -12.40
CA VAL A 108 -0.29 -5.09 -12.70
C VAL A 108 -0.47 -3.63 -13.11
N THR A 109 0.04 -2.70 -12.31
CA THR A 109 -0.06 -1.27 -12.58
C THR A 109 0.64 -0.89 -13.89
N PHE A 110 1.87 -1.37 -14.11
CA PHE A 110 2.60 -1.17 -15.36
C PHE A 110 1.81 -1.69 -16.57
N ALA A 111 1.23 -2.88 -16.47
CA ALA A 111 0.56 -3.51 -17.58
C ALA A 111 -0.68 -2.72 -18.03
N HIS A 112 -1.48 -2.25 -17.09
CA HIS A 112 -2.64 -1.38 -17.38
C HIS A 112 -2.21 -0.03 -17.94
N MET A 113 -1.21 0.62 -17.33
CA MET A 113 -0.72 1.92 -17.77
C MET A 113 -0.11 1.90 -19.19
N THR A 114 0.61 0.83 -19.52
CA THR A 114 1.27 0.67 -20.82
C THR A 114 0.29 0.33 -21.93
N TYR A 115 -0.82 -0.33 -21.59
CA TYR A 115 -1.89 -0.59 -22.54
C TYR A 115 -2.71 0.67 -22.85
N GLU A 116 -2.95 1.52 -21.85
CA GLU A 116 -3.70 2.77 -22.03
C GLU A 116 -2.86 3.91 -22.65
N GLY A 117 -1.52 3.84 -22.60
CA GLY A 117 -0.61 4.90 -23.04
C GLY A 117 0.25 4.56 -24.27
N GLU A 118 0.33 5.47 -25.24
CA GLU A 118 1.14 5.31 -26.48
C GLU A 118 2.65 5.56 -26.31
N HIS A 119 3.14 5.90 -25.11
CA HIS A 119 4.53 6.34 -24.93
C HIS A 119 5.49 5.20 -24.58
N SER A 120 6.73 5.30 -25.07
CA SER A 120 7.84 4.46 -24.62
C SER A 120 8.19 4.80 -23.18
N LEU A 121 7.91 3.87 -22.26
CA LEU A 121 8.18 4.04 -20.85
C LEU A 121 9.54 3.47 -20.51
N THR A 122 10.50 4.34 -20.22
CA THR A 122 11.78 3.95 -19.64
C THR A 122 11.85 4.48 -18.22
N PHE A 123 11.90 3.56 -17.26
CA PHE A 123 12.10 3.87 -15.84
C PHE A 123 13.50 3.49 -15.43
N ASN A 124 14.18 4.38 -14.72
CA ASN A 124 15.54 4.17 -14.21
C ASN A 124 15.58 3.99 -12.68
N SER A 125 14.42 4.12 -12.02
CA SER A 125 14.28 4.05 -10.57
C SER A 125 12.82 3.77 -10.17
N VAL A 126 12.63 3.22 -8.97
CA VAL A 126 11.31 3.08 -8.33
C VAL A 126 10.61 4.44 -8.24
N THR A 127 11.35 5.50 -7.90
CA THR A 127 10.84 6.87 -7.81
C THR A 127 10.26 7.37 -9.13
N SER A 128 10.95 7.14 -10.25
CA SER A 128 10.48 7.54 -11.58
C SER A 128 9.19 6.79 -11.97
N PHE A 129 9.11 5.50 -11.63
CA PHE A 129 7.93 4.67 -11.86
C PHE A 129 6.72 5.17 -11.05
N PHE A 130 6.91 5.41 -9.74
CA PHE A 130 5.84 5.91 -8.87
C PHE A 130 5.34 7.29 -9.31
N ARG A 131 6.25 8.20 -9.65
CA ARG A 131 5.86 9.52 -10.17
C ARG A 131 4.98 9.41 -11.41
N TYR A 132 5.33 8.52 -12.33
CA TYR A 132 4.54 8.29 -13.54
C TYR A 132 3.19 7.64 -13.21
N MET A 133 3.16 6.64 -12.32
CA MET A 133 1.94 5.99 -11.85
C MET A 133 0.94 6.99 -11.25
N ILE A 134 1.39 7.84 -10.32
CA ILE A 134 0.54 8.87 -9.70
C ILE A 134 0.01 9.83 -10.78
N SER A 135 0.85 10.25 -11.72
CA SER A 135 0.43 11.12 -12.82
C SER A 135 -0.62 10.46 -13.73
N CYS A 136 -0.48 9.16 -14.01
CA CYS A 136 -1.49 8.38 -14.74
C CYS A 136 -2.84 8.36 -14.01
N PHE A 137 -2.85 8.16 -12.69
CA PHE A 137 -4.10 8.19 -11.90
C PHE A 137 -4.81 9.54 -12.00
N HIS A 138 -4.05 10.64 -11.85
CA HIS A 138 -4.59 12.00 -12.00
C HIS A 138 -5.06 12.29 -13.43
N SER A 139 -4.31 11.85 -14.44
CA SER A 139 -4.68 12.01 -15.86
C SER A 139 -5.96 11.25 -16.21
N HIS A 140 -6.09 10.00 -15.74
CA HIS A 140 -7.29 9.19 -15.97
C HIS A 140 -8.54 9.83 -15.35
N MET A 141 -8.44 10.29 -14.10
CA MET A 141 -9.52 11.04 -13.47
C MET A 141 -9.86 12.30 -14.28
N LYS A 142 -8.87 13.09 -14.70
CA LYS A 142 -9.07 14.29 -15.52
C LYS A 142 -9.84 13.96 -16.81
N ASN A 143 -9.48 12.87 -17.49
CA ASN A 143 -10.13 12.45 -18.72
C ASN A 143 -11.59 12.03 -18.48
N LYS A 144 -11.88 11.32 -17.39
CA LYS A 144 -13.26 11.00 -16.97
C LYS A 144 -14.09 12.23 -16.58
N MET A 145 -13.45 13.34 -16.23
CA MET A 145 -14.10 14.59 -15.79
C MET A 145 -14.31 15.60 -16.93
N ARG A 146 -13.88 15.30 -18.16
CA ARG A 146 -14.08 16.16 -19.35
C ARG A 146 -15.52 16.13 -19.89
N ASP A 147 -16.45 15.49 -19.19
CA ASP A 147 -17.87 15.55 -19.52
C ASP A 147 -18.44 16.97 -19.27
N LYS A 148 -19.31 17.43 -20.18
CA LYS A 148 -19.61 18.84 -20.52
C LYS A 148 -20.13 19.78 -19.41
N ASN A 149 -20.19 19.36 -18.15
CA ASN A 149 -20.85 20.10 -17.06
C ASN A 149 -19.95 20.38 -15.82
N VAL A 150 -18.63 20.15 -15.87
CA VAL A 150 -17.77 20.38 -14.69
C VAL A 150 -16.94 21.66 -14.84
N THR A 151 -17.36 22.70 -14.12
CA THR A 151 -16.60 23.94 -13.84
C THR A 151 -15.28 23.65 -13.14
N ASN A 152 -14.20 24.31 -13.57
CA ASN A 152 -12.89 24.47 -12.89
C ASN A 152 -12.50 23.34 -11.91
N PHE A 153 -12.11 22.18 -12.44
CA PHE A 153 -11.49 21.12 -11.64
C PHE A 153 -9.99 21.42 -11.49
N LYS A 154 -9.55 21.88 -10.31
CA LYS A 154 -8.13 22.07 -10.00
C LYS A 154 -7.54 20.72 -9.59
N LEU A 155 -6.59 20.22 -10.37
CA LEU A 155 -5.85 19.01 -10.00
C LEU A 155 -4.94 19.32 -8.81
N LEU A 156 -5.15 18.61 -7.70
CA LEU A 156 -4.36 18.74 -6.48
C LEU A 156 -3.16 17.78 -6.45
N GLU A 157 -2.69 17.32 -7.62
CA GLU A 157 -1.54 16.40 -7.79
C GLU A 157 -0.25 16.91 -7.12
N LYS A 158 -0.09 18.23 -6.95
CA LYS A 158 1.10 18.85 -6.34
C LYS A 158 0.83 19.48 -4.97
N GLU A 159 -0.41 19.44 -4.49
CA GLU A 159 -0.85 20.13 -3.26
C GLU A 159 -0.99 19.14 -2.09
N HIS A 160 -0.06 18.19 -2.00
CA HIS A 160 -0.11 17.07 -1.05
C HIS A 160 0.75 17.26 0.21
N LYS A 161 1.24 18.47 0.53
CA LYS A 161 2.12 18.69 1.70
C LYS A 161 1.51 18.25 3.04
N VAL A 162 0.21 18.45 3.20
CA VAL A 162 -0.50 18.01 4.41
C VAL A 162 -0.54 16.49 4.47
N LEU A 163 -0.83 15.84 3.34
CA LEU A 163 -0.79 14.38 3.20
C LEU A 163 0.60 13.82 3.47
N ASP A 164 1.65 14.44 2.94
CA ASP A 164 3.04 14.02 3.15
C ASP A 164 3.37 13.93 4.64
N LYS A 165 2.95 14.96 5.39
CA LYS A 165 3.14 15.01 6.84
C LYS A 165 2.34 13.91 7.55
N ILE A 166 1.06 13.76 7.21
CA ILE A 166 0.18 12.73 7.80
C ILE A 166 0.76 11.32 7.56
N ALA A 167 1.22 11.05 6.34
CA ALA A 167 1.83 9.79 5.96
C ALA A 167 3.14 9.53 6.72
N PHE A 168 3.99 10.56 6.85
CA PHE A 168 5.21 10.48 7.66
C PHE A 168 4.90 10.19 9.12
N GLU A 169 3.93 10.87 9.72
CA GLU A 169 3.53 10.68 11.13
C GLU A 169 2.93 9.30 11.35
N ALA A 170 2.15 8.77 10.40
CA ALA A 170 1.57 7.44 10.45
C ALA A 170 2.62 6.32 10.44
N LEU A 171 3.74 6.52 9.73
CA LEU A 171 4.87 5.59 9.73
C LEU A 171 5.85 5.85 10.88
N SER A 172 5.74 6.99 11.55
CA SER A 172 6.65 7.40 12.62
C SER A 172 6.21 6.87 13.99
N GLY A 173 7.15 6.29 14.73
CA GLY A 173 6.92 5.84 16.10
C GLY A 173 6.61 4.34 16.22
N LYS A 174 6.32 3.91 17.46
CA LYS A 174 6.15 2.48 17.79
C LYS A 174 4.80 1.91 17.39
N ASN A 175 3.77 2.76 17.27
CA ASN A 175 2.42 2.35 16.93
C ASN A 175 2.06 3.00 15.59
N GLN A 176 2.34 2.31 14.49
CA GLN A 176 1.97 2.79 13.17
C GLN A 176 0.45 2.93 13.08
N LYS A 177 -0.02 4.09 12.64
CA LYS A 177 -1.46 4.36 12.46
C LYS A 177 -1.76 4.54 10.99
N LEU A 178 -2.04 3.42 10.31
CA LEU A 178 -2.34 3.39 8.87
C LEU A 178 -3.82 3.52 8.54
N VAL A 179 -4.65 3.66 9.59
CA VAL A 179 -6.10 3.76 9.48
C VAL A 179 -6.58 4.99 10.23
N TRP A 180 -7.44 5.76 9.59
CA TRP A 180 -7.97 7.02 10.10
C TRP A 180 -9.49 7.01 10.09
N ASN A 181 -10.10 7.75 11.02
CA ASN A 181 -11.51 8.06 10.91
C ASN A 181 -11.75 9.02 9.73
N ARG A 182 -12.81 8.77 8.96
CA ARG A 182 -13.19 9.57 7.79
C ARG A 182 -13.26 11.07 8.04
N GLU A 183 -14.06 11.48 9.03
CA GLU A 183 -14.30 12.90 9.28
C GLU A 183 -13.03 13.60 9.79
N GLN A 184 -12.22 12.92 10.59
CA GLN A 184 -10.94 13.45 11.04
C GLN A 184 -10.00 13.71 9.85
N LEU A 185 -9.75 12.70 9.02
CA LEU A 185 -8.84 12.81 7.89
C LEU A 185 -9.33 13.83 6.85
N ARG A 186 -10.65 13.85 6.59
CA ARG A 186 -11.27 14.79 5.65
C ARG A 186 -11.18 16.25 6.11
N ASN A 187 -11.31 16.51 7.41
CA ASN A 187 -11.13 17.83 7.98
C ASN A 187 -9.66 18.30 7.93
N GLU A 188 -8.72 17.38 8.14
CA GLU A 188 -7.28 17.71 8.08
C GLU A 188 -6.79 17.98 6.66
N LEU A 189 -7.19 17.16 5.68
CA LEU A 189 -6.79 17.30 4.28
C LEU A 189 -7.59 18.37 3.52
N GLY A 190 -8.79 18.67 4.00
CA GLY A 190 -9.78 19.44 3.27
C GLY A 190 -10.64 18.55 2.35
N HIS A 191 -11.93 18.86 2.30
CA HIS A 191 -12.94 18.04 1.62
C HIS A 191 -12.62 17.78 0.15
N GLU A 192 -12.19 18.80 -0.60
CA GLU A 192 -11.90 18.65 -2.03
C GLU A 192 -10.72 17.72 -2.29
N PHE A 193 -9.63 17.86 -1.53
CA PHE A 193 -8.46 17.00 -1.64
C PHE A 193 -8.81 15.55 -1.31
N TYR A 194 -9.51 15.36 -0.20
CA TYR A 194 -9.96 14.04 0.26
C TYR A 194 -10.82 13.34 -0.80
N ASP A 195 -11.85 14.03 -1.31
CA ASP A 195 -12.79 13.47 -2.29
C ASP A 195 -12.07 13.16 -3.63
N GLN A 196 -11.09 13.98 -4.04
CA GLN A 196 -10.24 13.67 -5.21
C GLN A 196 -9.39 12.41 -4.99
N TYR A 197 -8.77 12.28 -3.82
CA TYR A 197 -7.84 11.17 -3.52
C TYR A 197 -8.57 9.83 -3.30
N LEU A 198 -9.80 9.87 -2.82
CA LEU A 198 -10.72 8.73 -2.82
C LEU A 198 -11.08 8.33 -4.26
N ARG A 199 -11.42 9.30 -5.10
CA ARG A 199 -11.87 9.04 -6.48
C ARG A 199 -10.78 8.51 -7.41
N ILE A 200 -9.52 8.92 -7.22
CA ILE A 200 -8.37 8.35 -7.95
C ILE A 200 -7.98 6.96 -7.43
N GLY A 201 -8.51 6.53 -6.28
CA GLY A 201 -8.22 5.22 -5.68
C GLY A 201 -6.92 5.17 -4.86
N ILE A 202 -6.41 6.31 -4.39
CA ILE A 202 -5.28 6.33 -3.43
C ILE A 202 -5.78 6.05 -2.02
N PHE A 203 -6.96 6.58 -1.66
CA PHE A 203 -7.67 6.19 -0.45
C PHE A 203 -8.75 5.16 -0.72
N VAL A 204 -9.03 4.36 0.30
CA VAL A 204 -10.15 3.43 0.37
C VAL A 204 -10.90 3.71 1.67
N GLU A 205 -12.23 3.75 1.59
CA GLU A 205 -13.13 3.81 2.73
C GLU A 205 -13.68 2.41 3.02
N GLU A 206 -13.63 1.98 4.27
CA GLU A 206 -14.20 0.72 4.76
C GLU A 206 -15.14 0.98 5.94
N GLU A 207 -16.26 0.26 6.00
CA GLU A 207 -17.19 0.33 7.14
C GLU A 207 -16.79 -0.71 8.18
N VAL A 208 -16.48 -0.24 9.39
CA VAL A 208 -16.02 -1.06 10.50
C VAL A 208 -17.03 -1.00 11.64
N LEU A 209 -17.31 -2.17 12.22
CA LEU A 209 -18.19 -2.31 13.38
C LEU A 209 -17.48 -1.79 14.63
N ASN A 210 -18.09 -0.80 15.28
CA ASN A 210 -17.65 -0.32 16.57
C ASN A 210 -18.37 -1.11 17.67
N ILE A 211 -17.73 -2.18 18.14
CA ILE A 211 -18.22 -2.94 19.29
C ILE A 211 -17.62 -2.29 20.54
N ALA A 212 -18.44 -1.61 21.32
CA ALA A 212 -17.99 -1.07 22.60
C ALA A 212 -17.75 -2.23 23.58
N ASP A 213 -16.51 -2.39 24.05
CA ASP A 213 -16.10 -3.36 25.09
C ASP A 213 -16.63 -2.99 26.50
N THR A 214 -17.88 -2.53 26.61
CA THR A 214 -18.50 -2.19 27.90
C THR A 214 -19.72 -3.07 28.17
N PRO A 215 -19.82 -3.68 29.37
CA PRO A 215 -20.93 -4.57 29.74
C PRO A 215 -22.34 -3.94 29.68
N ASN A 216 -22.42 -2.61 29.56
CA ASN A 216 -23.67 -1.83 29.56
C ASN A 216 -23.96 -1.14 28.21
N ALA A 217 -23.24 -1.46 27.14
CA ALA A 217 -23.57 -0.94 25.81
C ALA A 217 -24.88 -1.59 25.33
N GLN A 218 -25.98 -0.85 25.52
CA GLN A 218 -27.27 -1.12 24.90
C GLN A 218 -27.07 -1.25 23.38
N TYR A 219 -27.71 -2.25 22.78
CA TYR A 219 -27.52 -2.85 21.44
C TYR A 219 -27.55 -1.93 20.19
N ASP A 220 -26.97 -0.74 20.23
CA ASP A 220 -26.81 0.10 19.04
C ASP A 220 -25.48 -0.27 18.37
N ILE A 221 -25.57 -1.13 17.35
CA ILE A 221 -24.45 -1.41 16.45
C ILE A 221 -24.08 -0.09 15.75
N GLN A 222 -22.96 0.51 16.13
CA GLN A 222 -22.45 1.71 15.49
C GLN A 222 -21.42 1.32 14.44
N TYR A 223 -21.61 1.81 13.21
CA TYR A 223 -20.64 1.67 12.14
C TYR A 223 -19.81 2.96 12.06
N ASN A 224 -18.50 2.80 11.99
CA ASN A 224 -17.59 3.89 11.68
C ASN A 224 -17.02 3.67 10.28
N THR A 225 -16.87 4.75 9.52
CA THR A 225 -16.10 4.70 8.27
C THR A 225 -14.65 4.97 8.59
N GLU A 226 -13.83 3.97 8.35
CA GLU A 226 -12.38 4.05 8.41
C GLU A 226 -11.81 4.27 7.01
N VAL A 227 -10.67 4.94 6.95
CA VAL A 227 -9.98 5.30 5.72
C VAL A 227 -8.55 4.84 5.85
N HIS A 228 -8.03 4.26 4.77
CA HIS A 228 -6.63 3.91 4.67
C HIS A 228 -6.14 4.10 3.23
N PHE A 229 -4.84 4.03 3.04
CA PHE A 229 -4.28 3.97 1.70
C PHE A 229 -4.65 2.63 1.05
N TYR A 230 -4.91 2.63 -0.26
CA TYR A 230 -5.15 1.40 -1.04
C TYR A 230 -4.04 0.37 -0.86
N HIS A 231 -2.81 0.84 -0.71
CA HIS A 231 -1.68 0.01 -0.32
C HIS A 231 -0.70 0.85 0.51
N LYS A 232 -0.06 0.23 1.52
CA LYS A 232 0.91 0.90 2.41
C LYS A 232 2.00 1.67 1.66
N ILE A 233 2.36 1.21 0.46
CA ILE A 233 3.37 1.86 -0.37
C ILE A 233 3.02 3.29 -0.80
N PHE A 234 1.74 3.65 -0.91
CA PHE A 234 1.34 5.04 -1.15
C PHE A 234 1.62 5.91 0.07
N CYS A 235 1.40 5.37 1.29
CA CYS A 235 1.83 6.02 2.52
C CYS A 235 3.35 6.26 2.51
N GLU A 236 4.14 5.24 2.16
CA GLU A 236 5.59 5.35 2.06
C GLU A 236 6.03 6.40 1.02
N TRP A 237 5.36 6.48 -0.13
CA TRP A 237 5.61 7.48 -1.17
C TRP A 237 5.41 8.92 -0.66
N TYR A 238 4.25 9.22 -0.06
CA TYR A 238 3.97 10.57 0.45
C TYR A 238 4.83 10.91 1.69
N ALA A 239 5.13 9.94 2.54
CA ALA A 239 6.07 10.14 3.64
C ALA A 239 7.49 10.48 3.14
N ALA A 240 7.94 9.86 2.05
CA ALA A 240 9.23 10.15 1.42
C ALA A 240 9.31 11.60 0.90
N HIS A 241 8.21 12.13 0.36
CA HIS A 241 8.11 13.55 -0.03
C HIS A 241 8.31 14.49 1.15
N TYR A 242 7.71 14.20 2.31
CA TYR A 242 7.92 14.98 3.54
C TYR A 242 9.39 15.00 3.94
N ILE A 243 10.05 13.83 3.93
CA ILE A 243 11.47 13.71 4.26
C ILE A 243 12.30 14.55 3.29
N ALA A 244 12.11 14.39 1.98
CA ALA A 244 12.84 15.14 0.97
C ALA A 244 12.72 16.66 1.15
N GLU A 245 11.51 17.16 1.44
CA GLU A 245 11.28 18.58 1.74
C GLU A 245 12.05 19.01 3.00
N GLN A 246 11.99 18.23 4.09
CA GLN A 246 12.73 18.55 5.33
C GLN A 246 14.26 18.49 5.14
N LEU A 247 14.76 17.60 4.28
CA LEU A 247 16.19 17.48 3.98
C LEU A 247 16.69 18.67 3.16
N SER A 248 15.91 19.15 2.19
CA SER A 248 16.28 20.31 1.36
C SER A 248 16.47 21.61 2.16
N GLY A 249 15.91 21.68 3.37
CA GLY A 249 15.91 22.88 4.22
C GLY A 249 16.73 22.82 5.51
N ARG A 250 17.51 21.75 5.81
CA ARG A 250 18.10 21.55 7.16
C ARG A 250 19.59 21.14 7.19
N TYR A 251 20.25 21.49 8.31
CA TYR A 251 21.59 21.01 8.69
C TYR A 251 21.58 19.52 9.13
N THR A 252 22.69 18.82 8.90
CA THR A 252 22.88 17.36 9.10
C THR A 252 22.49 16.81 10.48
N ALA A 253 22.65 17.59 11.56
CA ALA A 253 22.28 17.15 12.92
C ALA A 253 20.76 16.95 13.11
N CYS A 254 19.92 17.68 12.37
CA CYS A 254 18.47 17.52 12.42
C CYS A 254 17.99 16.28 11.65
N ILE A 255 18.77 15.85 10.65
CA ILE A 255 18.46 14.71 9.78
C ILE A 255 18.48 13.41 10.58
N ASN A 256 19.51 13.21 11.41
CA ASN A 256 19.63 12.02 12.26
C ASN A 256 18.48 11.89 13.26
N LYS A 257 17.93 13.01 13.76
CA LYS A 257 16.76 12.98 14.64
C LYS A 257 15.46 12.63 13.91
N LEU A 258 15.34 13.02 12.63
CA LEU A 258 14.19 12.71 11.79
C LEU A 258 14.20 11.22 11.42
N LEU A 259 15.32 10.70 10.92
CA LEU A 259 15.44 9.31 10.48
C LEU A 259 15.31 8.31 11.64
N LYS A 260 15.75 8.67 12.85
CA LYS A 260 15.54 7.84 14.06
C LYS A 260 14.07 7.59 14.42
N LYS A 261 13.14 8.36 13.85
CA LYS A 261 11.69 8.15 14.07
C LYS A 261 11.08 7.13 13.12
N LEU A 262 11.78 6.81 12.03
CA LEU A 262 11.37 5.82 11.06
C LEU A 262 12.06 4.51 11.40
N ASP A 263 11.31 3.41 11.32
CA ASP A 263 11.90 2.09 11.29
C ASP A 263 12.30 1.76 9.83
N PRO A 264 13.59 1.58 9.51
CA PRO A 264 14.07 1.24 8.17
C PRO A 264 13.44 -0.04 7.60
N LEU A 265 12.96 -0.94 8.45
CA LEU A 265 12.29 -2.18 8.02
C LEU A 265 10.83 -1.94 7.61
N THR A 266 10.27 -0.77 7.92
CA THR A 266 8.87 -0.44 7.67
C THR A 266 8.66 0.58 6.54
N CYS A 267 9.67 1.37 6.16
CA CYS A 267 9.58 2.29 5.02
C CYS A 267 10.64 2.00 3.94
N SER A 268 10.27 1.15 2.98
CA SER A 268 11.14 0.71 1.89
C SER A 268 11.46 1.83 0.89
N ILE A 269 10.50 2.72 0.61
CA ILE A 269 10.72 3.87 -0.29
C ILE A 269 11.56 4.96 0.40
N CYS A 270 11.40 5.18 1.71
CA CYS A 270 12.16 6.20 2.42
C CYS A 270 13.67 5.93 2.43
N THR A 271 14.06 4.65 2.40
CA THR A 271 15.48 4.23 2.44
C THR A 271 16.15 4.28 1.06
N ASP A 272 15.36 4.18 -0.02
CA ASP A 272 15.84 4.20 -1.41
C ASP A 272 15.83 5.60 -2.06
N LEU A 273 15.59 6.65 -1.28
CA LEU A 273 15.72 8.04 -1.71
C LEU A 273 17.18 8.36 -2.08
N ARG A 274 17.58 8.00 -3.31
CA ARG A 274 18.61 8.74 -4.03
C ARG A 274 17.99 10.07 -4.43
N VAL A 275 18.46 11.12 -3.77
CA VAL A 275 18.21 12.50 -4.17
C VAL A 275 18.94 12.70 -5.49
N ASP A 276 18.20 12.61 -6.60
CA ASP A 276 18.62 13.13 -7.91
C ASP A 276 18.02 14.53 -8.11
#